data_AF-A0A5U3TKS5-F1
#
_entry.id   AF-A0A5U3TKS5-F1
#
_cell.length_a   1.000
_cell.length_b   1.000
_cell.length_c   1.000
_cell.angle_alpha   90.00
_cell.angle_beta   90.00
_cell.angle_gamma   90.00
#
_symmetry.space_group_name_H-M   'P 1'
#
loop_
_entity.id
_entity.type
_entity.pdbx_description
1 polymer ?
#
loop_
_entity_poly.entity_id
_entity_poly.type
_entity_poly.pdbx_seq_one_letter_code
_entity_poly.pdbx_strand_id
1 'polypeptide(L)'
;MLNKNNAIKQIRVLLPDTNKNININVDGKNVIITGGNGCGKTRFLKLIYEQISAQIEQNEYKTHEKIKQEITNRQSWMKHTSPTDRNYFSWKQQIADFEKQLIKMENINVELVDLDRYCIDFNERKSLLRYFGAVRENNISHSGTIDSLKTLRDEEISVSLSQDTSNKFERYLVSLYNYGSHLIAREKNKTKGDKVDTWFCFLQKQFQYLFEDDSLRLDYNAEEQSFYISQENKSPYRFNQLSSGYQSILSIYADLLMKVELKGITADEMSGVVFIDEIDAHLHVSLQRKIFSFFVNAFPNIQFIVTTHSPFVVQSVNNAIIYDLSTNEQLEDLSMYSYEAIVKGLLGVDTQSELLNNQLDKLALLINEVIVDTEALQQVINNIQPYESQLDMRSRTFLLMGKNALLDAKDATEGE
;
A
#
# COMPACT_ATOMS: atom_id res chain seq x y z
N MET A 1 23.27 -1.91 -8.74
CA MET A 1 22.78 -1.68 -7.36
C MET A 1 21.66 -0.66 -7.45
N LEU A 2 20.49 -0.94 -6.88
CA LEU A 2 19.37 0.01 -6.83
C LEU A 2 19.80 1.23 -5.99
N ASN A 3 19.57 2.44 -6.48
CA ASN A 3 19.99 3.67 -5.81
C ASN A 3 18.93 4.06 -4.77
N LYS A 4 19.10 3.58 -3.53
CA LYS A 4 18.14 3.78 -2.42
C LYS A 4 18.63 4.79 -1.38
N ASN A 5 19.36 5.81 -1.80
CA ASN A 5 19.82 6.88 -0.90
C ASN A 5 18.66 7.66 -0.27
N ASN A 6 17.51 7.72 -0.95
CA ASN A 6 16.32 8.45 -0.53
C ASN A 6 15.30 7.56 0.21
N ALA A 7 15.76 6.47 0.82
CA ALA A 7 14.91 5.49 1.51
C ALA A 7 14.98 5.63 3.03
N ILE A 8 13.97 5.09 3.70
CA ILE A 8 13.95 4.90 5.15
C ILE A 8 14.81 3.71 5.53
N LYS A 9 15.69 3.94 6.51
CA LYS A 9 16.54 2.94 7.12
C LYS A 9 15.90 2.35 8.38
N GLN A 10 15.37 3.18 9.27
CA GLN A 10 14.77 2.72 10.52
C GLN A 10 13.55 3.54 10.91
N ILE A 11 12.54 2.88 11.48
CA ILE A 11 11.31 3.51 11.97
C ILE A 11 11.16 3.17 13.46
N ARG A 12 11.09 4.19 14.31
CA ARG A 12 10.76 4.06 15.74
C ARG A 12 9.56 4.93 16.06
N VAL A 13 8.48 4.32 16.54
CA VAL A 13 7.24 5.04 16.86
C VAL A 13 6.69 4.53 18.18
N LEU A 14 6.48 5.44 19.13
CA LEU A 14 5.55 5.24 20.22
C LEU A 14 4.16 5.61 19.72
N LEU A 15 3.37 4.61 19.35
CA LEU A 15 2.09 4.83 18.67
C LEU A 15 1.11 5.50 19.66
N PRO A 16 0.60 6.70 19.39
CA PRO A 16 -0.17 7.41 20.41
C PRO A 16 -1.45 6.67 20.78
N ASP A 17 -1.85 6.78 22.05
CA ASP A 17 -3.00 6.09 22.64
C ASP A 17 -2.89 4.56 22.70
N THR A 18 -1.72 4.01 22.36
CA THR A 18 -1.35 2.62 22.55
C THR A 18 0.03 2.58 23.20
N ASN A 19 0.25 1.87 24.31
CA ASN A 19 1.60 1.78 24.90
C ASN A 19 2.58 0.94 24.05
N LYS A 20 2.36 0.87 22.73
CA LYS A 20 3.13 0.08 21.77
C LYS A 20 4.32 0.88 21.28
N ASN A 21 5.51 0.39 21.61
CA ASN A 21 6.76 0.87 21.06
C ASN A 21 7.11 0.02 19.84
N ILE A 22 7.04 0.64 18.67
CA ILE A 22 7.30 0.02 17.37
C ILE A 22 8.72 0.35 16.95
N ASN A 23 9.49 -0.65 16.59
CA ASN A 23 10.84 -0.48 16.08
C ASN A 23 11.05 -1.41 14.88
N ILE A 24 11.10 -0.84 13.68
CA ILE A 24 11.24 -1.57 12.43
C ILE A 24 12.57 -1.19 11.80
N ASN A 25 13.44 -2.18 11.61
CA ASN A 25 14.66 -1.99 10.83
C ASN A 25 14.36 -2.31 9.38
N VAL A 26 14.33 -1.27 8.52
CA VAL A 26 13.84 -1.37 7.15
C VAL A 26 14.97 -1.50 6.13
N ASP A 27 16.07 -0.78 6.35
CA ASP A 27 17.26 -0.75 5.49
C ASP A 27 16.93 -0.59 3.99
N GLY A 28 15.99 0.30 3.67
CA GLY A 28 15.55 0.57 2.30
C GLY A 28 14.67 -0.50 1.66
N LYS A 29 14.35 -1.62 2.33
CA LYS A 29 13.38 -2.61 1.83
C LYS A 29 11.97 -2.01 1.81
N ASN A 30 11.10 -2.55 0.97
CA ASN A 30 9.68 -2.22 1.02
C ASN A 30 9.07 -2.80 2.30
N VAL A 31 8.01 -2.18 2.81
CA VAL A 31 7.37 -2.57 4.08
C VAL A 31 5.88 -2.79 3.87
N ILE A 32 5.38 -3.92 4.35
CA ILE A 32 3.95 -4.23 4.45
C ILE A 32 3.57 -4.20 5.93
N ILE A 33 2.71 -3.27 6.30
CA ILE A 33 2.14 -3.16 7.64
C ILE A 33 0.79 -3.87 7.65
N THR A 34 0.64 -4.84 8.55
CA THR A 34 -0.62 -5.55 8.74
C THR A 34 -1.06 -5.52 10.20
N GLY A 35 -2.19 -6.18 10.49
CA GLY A 35 -2.76 -6.30 11.82
C GLY A 35 -4.27 -6.11 11.83
N GLY A 36 -4.86 -6.41 12.99
CA GLY A 36 -6.30 -6.43 13.21
C GLY A 36 -6.98 -5.07 13.02
N ASN A 37 -8.31 -5.09 13.03
CA ASN A 37 -9.10 -3.86 12.93
C ASN A 37 -8.83 -2.94 14.12
N GLY A 38 -8.67 -1.64 13.86
CA GLY A 38 -8.44 -0.65 14.92
C GLY A 38 -7.03 -0.63 15.54
N CYS A 39 -6.07 -1.42 15.07
CA CYS A 39 -4.70 -1.43 15.62
C CYS A 39 -3.87 -0.16 15.29
N GLY A 40 -4.41 0.77 14.50
CA GLY A 40 -3.79 2.07 14.23
C GLY A 40 -2.95 2.16 12.96
N LYS A 41 -3.07 1.23 11.99
CA LYS A 41 -2.33 1.22 10.70
C LYS A 41 -2.30 2.57 9.99
N THR A 42 -3.46 3.15 9.70
CA THR A 42 -3.58 4.47 9.05
C THR A 42 -2.85 5.56 9.84
N ARG A 43 -2.98 5.57 11.18
CA ARG A 43 -2.33 6.56 12.03
C ARG A 43 -0.82 6.37 12.03
N PHE A 44 -0.35 5.14 12.14
CA PHE A 44 1.07 4.78 12.06
C PHE A 44 1.68 5.28 10.75
N LEU A 45 1.02 5.00 9.61
CA LEU A 45 1.48 5.41 8.29
C LEU A 45 1.53 6.94 8.15
N LYS A 46 0.48 7.64 8.59
CA LYS A 46 0.41 9.12 8.57
C LYS A 46 1.50 9.76 9.42
N LEU A 47 1.75 9.23 10.62
CA LEU A 47 2.77 9.76 11.52
C LEU A 47 4.16 9.72 10.88
N ILE A 48 4.51 8.61 10.23
CA ILE A 48 5.79 8.48 9.52
C ILE A 48 5.87 9.48 8.36
N TYR A 49 4.81 9.54 7.54
CA TYR A 49 4.76 10.48 6.41
C TYR A 49 4.93 11.93 6.86
N GLU A 50 4.18 12.37 7.88
CA GLU A 50 4.27 13.74 8.42
C GLU A 50 5.68 14.06 8.94
N GLN A 51 6.35 13.10 9.57
CA GLN A 51 7.70 13.29 10.10
C GLN A 51 8.71 13.49 8.97
N ILE A 52 8.61 12.71 7.90
CA ILE A 52 9.50 12.84 6.73
C ILE A 52 9.18 14.12 5.95
N SER A 53 7.90 14.45 5.76
CA SER A 53 7.47 15.70 5.11
C SER A 53 8.02 16.91 5.86
N ALA A 54 7.95 16.92 7.20
CA ALA A 54 8.55 17.99 8.02
C ALA A 54 10.08 18.06 7.87
N GLN A 55 10.76 16.92 7.72
CA GLN A 55 12.21 16.87 7.48
C GLN A 55 12.61 17.42 6.11
N ILE A 56 11.86 17.09 5.07
CA ILE A 56 12.27 17.30 3.67
C ILE A 56 11.65 18.56 3.06
N GLU A 57 10.35 18.80 3.25
CA GLU A 57 9.63 19.90 2.60
C GLU A 57 9.83 21.25 3.30
N GLN A 58 9.95 21.24 4.63
CA GLN A 58 9.86 22.47 5.40
C GLN A 58 11.22 23.20 5.56
N ASN A 59 12.36 22.59 5.20
CA ASN A 59 13.71 23.09 5.52
C ASN A 59 13.88 23.51 7.01
N GLU A 60 12.93 23.14 7.87
CA GLU A 60 12.79 23.53 9.27
C GLU A 60 13.24 22.42 10.20
N TYR A 61 13.97 21.41 9.70
CA TYR A 61 14.51 20.35 10.54
C TYR A 61 15.55 20.90 11.52
N LYS A 62 15.04 21.44 12.62
CA LYS A 62 15.82 21.76 13.80
C LYS A 62 16.00 20.44 14.52
N THR A 63 17.25 20.01 14.60
CA THR A 63 17.62 18.86 15.43
C THR A 63 17.09 19.08 16.85
N HIS A 64 16.82 18.00 17.57
CA HIS A 64 16.39 18.02 18.96
C HIS A 64 17.26 18.96 19.82
N GLU A 65 18.58 19.00 19.58
CA GLU A 65 19.50 19.95 20.22
C GLU A 65 19.25 21.42 19.85
N LYS A 66 19.05 21.74 18.56
CA LYS A 66 18.74 23.10 18.11
C LYS A 66 17.43 23.59 18.73
N ILE A 67 16.40 22.74 18.83
CA ILE A 67 15.14 23.11 19.48
C ILE A 67 15.35 23.39 20.97
N LYS A 68 16.11 22.54 21.69
CA LYS A 68 16.45 22.77 23.10
C LYS A 68 17.23 24.07 23.30
N GLN A 69 18.17 24.40 22.42
CA GLN A 69 18.89 25.67 22.46
C GLN A 69 17.96 26.86 22.22
N GLU A 70 17.06 26.78 21.24
CA GLU A 70 16.07 27.82 20.93
C GLU A 70 15.09 28.08 22.09
N ILE A 71 14.67 27.03 22.80
CA ILE A 71 13.88 27.15 24.04
C ILE A 71 14.70 27.85 25.12
N THR A 72 15.93 27.40 25.36
CA THR A 72 16.81 27.95 26.40
C THR A 72 17.10 29.44 26.17
N ASN A 73 17.37 29.83 24.92
CA ASN A 73 17.60 31.22 24.52
C ASN A 73 16.37 32.09 24.81
N ARG A 74 15.17 31.65 24.42
CA ARG A 74 13.92 32.40 24.67
C ARG A 74 13.57 32.47 26.14
N GLN A 75 13.76 31.38 26.90
CA GLN A 75 13.58 31.40 28.36
C GLN A 75 14.53 32.41 29.00
N SER A 76 15.77 32.52 28.52
CA SER A 76 16.73 33.53 28.98
C SER A 76 16.27 34.95 28.64
N TRP A 77 15.78 35.21 27.42
CA TRP A 77 15.26 36.53 27.05
C TRP A 77 14.02 36.92 27.87
N MET A 78 13.14 35.96 28.14
CA MET A 78 11.95 36.19 28.97
C MET A 78 12.28 36.54 30.42
N LYS A 79 13.39 36.05 31.00
CA LYS A 79 13.83 36.42 32.34
C LYS A 79 14.22 37.89 32.48
N HIS A 80 14.62 38.53 31.38
CA HIS A 80 15.08 39.92 31.35
C HIS A 80 14.09 40.88 30.67
N THR A 81 12.87 40.41 30.36
CA THR A 81 11.84 41.17 29.63
C THR A 81 10.58 41.28 30.47
N SER A 82 9.92 42.45 30.47
CA SER A 82 8.67 42.64 31.20
C SER A 82 7.56 41.71 30.67
N PRO A 83 6.72 41.12 31.54
CA PRO A 83 5.55 40.34 31.12
C PRO A 83 4.51 41.11 30.30
N THR A 84 4.59 42.45 30.28
CA THR A 84 3.73 43.32 29.47
C THR A 84 4.27 43.57 28.06
N ASP A 85 5.48 43.11 27.75
CA ASP A 85 6.10 43.27 26.44
C ASP A 85 5.42 42.34 25.41
N ARG A 86 5.19 42.85 24.20
CA ARG A 86 4.59 42.08 23.09
C ARG A 86 5.45 40.86 22.72
N ASN A 87 6.77 40.97 22.84
CA ASN A 87 7.71 39.89 22.56
C ASN A 87 7.64 38.77 23.61
N TYR A 88 7.34 39.09 24.87
CA TYR A 88 7.21 38.10 25.94
C TYR A 88 6.13 37.06 25.62
N PHE A 89 4.95 37.51 25.18
CA PHE A 89 3.87 36.61 24.78
C PHE A 89 4.21 35.79 23.53
N SER A 90 4.88 36.42 22.55
CA SER A 90 5.34 35.72 21.33
C SER A 90 6.34 34.60 21.65
N TRP A 91 7.34 34.88 22.49
CA TRP A 91 8.32 33.87 22.91
C TRP A 91 7.69 32.77 23.75
N LYS A 92 6.75 33.11 24.65
CA LYS A 92 6.00 32.12 25.43
C LYS A 92 5.25 31.14 24.53
N GLN A 93 4.60 31.65 23.47
CA GLN A 93 3.91 30.81 22.49
C GLN A 93 4.90 29.95 21.69
N GLN A 94 6.01 30.54 21.22
CA GLN A 94 7.05 29.80 20.49
C GLN A 94 7.69 28.69 21.33
N ILE A 95 7.93 28.93 22.63
CA ILE A 95 8.43 27.89 23.55
C ILE A 95 7.41 26.75 23.64
N ALA A 96 6.12 27.04 23.85
CA ALA A 96 5.08 26.02 23.91
C ALA A 96 4.99 25.20 22.61
N ASP A 97 5.18 25.86 21.46
CA ASP A 97 5.22 25.18 20.15
C ASP A 97 6.46 24.30 20.01
N PHE A 98 7.65 24.76 20.45
CA PHE A 98 8.87 23.95 20.47
C PHE A 98 8.79 22.77 21.46
N GLU A 99 8.18 22.96 22.62
CA GLU A 99 7.95 21.87 23.58
C GLU A 99 7.02 20.79 22.99
N LYS A 100 5.95 21.19 22.29
CA LYS A 100 5.10 20.25 21.53
C LYS A 100 5.88 19.53 20.44
N GLN A 101 6.78 20.22 19.72
CA GLN A 101 7.63 19.61 18.71
C GLN A 101 8.60 18.58 19.33
N LEU A 102 9.20 18.89 20.49
CA LEU A 102 10.07 17.94 21.20
C LEU A 102 9.32 16.68 21.61
N ILE A 103 8.12 16.82 22.19
CA ILE A 103 7.28 15.68 22.55
C ILE A 103 6.93 14.85 21.30
N LYS A 104 6.64 15.49 20.17
CA LYS A 104 6.40 14.78 18.90
C LYS A 104 7.66 14.01 18.46
N MET A 105 8.85 14.62 18.53
CA MET A 105 10.12 13.99 18.17
C MET A 105 10.54 12.84 19.11
N GLU A 106 10.15 12.88 20.39
CA GLU A 106 10.38 11.77 21.33
C GLU A 106 9.48 10.56 20.98
N ASN A 107 8.27 10.82 20.48
CA ASN A 107 7.31 9.76 20.13
C ASN A 107 7.53 9.18 18.74
N ILE A 108 8.15 9.91 17.81
CA ILE A 108 8.48 9.39 16.48
C ILE A 108 9.89 9.78 16.03
N ASN A 109 10.65 8.77 15.65
CA ASN A 109 11.93 8.91 14.99
C ASN A 109 11.97 8.05 13.73
N VAL A 110 12.23 8.68 12.60
CA VAL A 110 12.41 8.03 11.30
C VAL A 110 13.80 8.38 10.80
N GLU A 111 14.66 7.37 10.70
CA GLU A 111 16.02 7.50 10.20
C GLU A 111 16.01 7.22 8.69
N LEU A 112 16.43 8.21 7.90
CA LEU A 112 16.65 8.09 6.47
C LEU A 112 18.08 7.61 6.20
N VAL A 113 18.29 6.93 5.08
CA VAL A 113 19.63 6.48 4.65
C VAL A 113 20.58 7.68 4.49
N ASP A 114 20.13 8.72 3.78
CA ASP A 114 20.85 9.98 3.62
C ASP A 114 19.85 11.14 3.54
N LEU A 115 19.64 11.82 4.68
CA LEU A 115 18.70 12.94 4.78
C LEU A 115 19.10 14.11 3.88
N ASP A 116 20.39 14.47 3.86
CA ASP A 116 20.88 15.61 3.08
C ASP A 116 20.70 15.35 1.59
N ARG A 117 21.02 14.13 1.14
CA ARG A 117 20.81 13.73 -0.24
C ARG A 117 19.34 13.72 -0.62
N TYR A 118 18.46 13.22 0.26
CA TYR A 118 17.02 13.23 -0.02
C TYR A 118 16.49 14.66 -0.09
N CYS A 119 16.89 15.57 0.81
CA CYS A 119 16.54 16.99 0.71
C CYS A 119 16.99 17.61 -0.63
N ILE A 120 18.22 17.33 -1.08
CA ILE A 120 18.73 17.80 -2.37
C ILE A 120 17.90 17.21 -3.51
N ASP A 121 17.74 15.89 -3.57
CA ASP A 121 17.03 15.20 -4.65
C ASP A 121 15.55 15.58 -4.68
N PHE A 122 14.91 15.85 -3.53
CA PHE A 122 13.53 16.32 -3.46
C PHE A 122 13.40 17.75 -4.00
N ASN A 123 14.31 18.65 -3.61
CA ASN A 123 14.35 20.03 -4.11
C ASN A 123 14.67 20.10 -5.61
N GLU A 124 15.56 19.22 -6.09
CA GLU A 124 15.82 19.02 -7.52
C GLU A 124 14.72 18.24 -8.24
N ARG A 125 13.68 17.80 -7.51
CA ARG A 125 12.54 17.02 -8.01
C ARG A 125 12.95 15.67 -8.63
N LYS A 126 14.07 15.10 -8.25
CA LYS A 126 14.52 13.73 -8.59
C LYS A 126 14.00 12.67 -7.62
N SER A 127 13.58 13.09 -6.42
CA SER A 127 12.95 12.24 -5.42
C SER A 127 11.51 12.67 -5.14
N LEU A 128 10.67 11.73 -4.70
CA LEU A 128 9.29 12.00 -4.30
C LEU A 128 9.01 11.57 -2.86
N LEU A 129 7.97 12.17 -2.29
CA LEU A 129 7.36 11.76 -1.03
C LEU A 129 5.84 11.82 -1.24
N ARG A 130 5.15 10.68 -1.14
CA ARG A 130 3.72 10.58 -1.44
C ARG A 130 2.95 9.80 -0.39
N TYR A 131 1.73 10.26 -0.11
CA TYR A 131 0.76 9.54 0.72
C TYR A 131 -0.54 9.33 -0.05
N PHE A 132 -0.96 8.07 -0.18
CA PHE A 132 -2.25 7.68 -0.70
C PHE A 132 -3.10 7.13 0.44
N GLY A 133 -4.23 7.79 0.74
CA GLY A 133 -5.16 7.33 1.78
C GLY A 133 -5.99 6.12 1.35
N ALA A 134 -6.70 5.53 2.32
CA ALA A 134 -7.65 4.44 2.10
C ALA A 134 -8.83 4.88 1.22
N VAL A 135 -9.41 6.05 1.52
CA VAL A 135 -10.42 6.69 0.66
C VAL A 135 -9.69 7.53 -0.38
N ARG A 136 -9.90 7.21 -1.66
CA ARG A 136 -9.27 7.88 -2.79
C ARG A 136 -10.37 8.61 -3.57
N GLU A 137 -10.21 9.91 -3.77
CA GLU A 137 -11.08 10.68 -4.65
C GLU A 137 -10.73 10.31 -6.10
N ASN A 138 -11.72 9.83 -6.86
CA ASN A 138 -11.53 9.43 -8.25
C ASN A 138 -11.55 10.67 -9.14
N ASN A 139 -10.37 11.20 -9.45
CA ASN A 139 -10.21 12.45 -10.18
C ASN A 139 -9.84 12.29 -11.66
N ILE A 140 -9.67 11.04 -12.15
CA ILE A 140 -9.43 10.78 -13.58
C ILE A 140 -10.72 11.11 -14.34
N SER A 141 -10.78 12.34 -14.84
CA SER A 141 -11.92 12.91 -15.54
C SER A 141 -11.45 13.67 -16.76
N HIS A 142 -12.29 13.67 -17.79
CA HIS A 142 -12.04 14.39 -19.02
C HIS A 142 -12.63 15.79 -18.93
N SER A 143 -11.78 16.82 -18.96
CA SER A 143 -12.21 18.22 -18.93
C SER A 143 -12.67 18.75 -20.29
N GLY A 144 -12.54 17.99 -21.37
CA GLY A 144 -12.83 18.46 -22.73
C GLY A 144 -11.79 19.41 -23.33
N THR A 145 -10.72 19.72 -22.59
CA THR A 145 -9.65 20.61 -23.02
C THR A 145 -8.39 19.83 -23.36
N ILE A 146 -7.87 19.99 -24.58
CA ILE A 146 -6.55 19.47 -24.96
C ILE A 146 -5.47 20.43 -24.48
N ASP A 147 -4.70 19.96 -23.51
CA ASP A 147 -3.43 20.53 -23.07
C ASP A 147 -2.36 20.49 -24.16
N SER A 148 -1.53 21.52 -24.32
CA SER A 148 -0.22 21.29 -24.93
C SER A 148 0.67 20.51 -23.97
N LEU A 149 1.55 19.63 -24.48
CA LEU A 149 2.52 18.93 -23.63
C LEU A 149 3.41 19.91 -22.85
N LYS A 150 3.66 21.10 -23.40
CA LYS A 150 4.39 22.17 -22.71
C LYS A 150 3.59 22.68 -21.51
N THR A 151 2.31 22.98 -21.70
CA THR A 151 1.41 23.43 -20.62
C THR A 151 1.35 22.42 -19.49
N LEU A 152 1.17 21.13 -19.80
CA LEU A 152 1.11 20.07 -18.78
C LEU A 152 2.41 19.94 -17.98
N ARG A 153 3.56 20.12 -18.64
CA ARG A 153 4.89 20.14 -17.99
C ARG A 153 5.08 21.40 -17.13
N ASP A 154 4.68 22.56 -17.64
CA ASP A 154 4.78 23.84 -16.92
C ASP A 154 3.85 23.84 -15.68
N GLU A 155 2.67 23.24 -15.77
CA GLU A 155 1.77 22.98 -14.63
C GLU A 155 2.41 22.05 -13.60
N GLU A 156 3.16 21.04 -14.02
CA GLU A 156 3.88 20.17 -13.07
C GLU A 156 5.02 20.93 -12.37
N ILE A 157 5.62 21.90 -13.05
CA ILE A 157 6.67 22.72 -12.45
C ILE A 157 6.10 23.63 -11.35
N SER A 158 4.84 24.03 -11.41
CA SER A 158 4.22 24.89 -10.38
C SER A 158 3.55 24.10 -9.25
N VAL A 159 3.33 22.80 -9.43
CA VAL A 159 2.65 21.92 -8.49
C VAL A 159 3.63 21.25 -7.52
N SER A 160 3.23 21.11 -6.26
CA SER A 160 4.02 20.36 -5.26
C SER A 160 4.03 18.87 -5.62
N LEU A 161 5.17 18.19 -5.42
CA LEU A 161 5.27 16.73 -5.61
C LEU A 161 4.28 15.95 -4.74
N SER A 162 3.78 16.54 -3.66
CA SER A 162 2.76 15.96 -2.79
C SER A 162 1.32 16.07 -3.32
N GLN A 163 1.03 16.79 -4.41
CA GLN A 163 -0.33 16.95 -4.97
C GLN A 163 -0.71 15.92 -6.03
N ASP A 164 -1.97 15.46 -6.03
CA ASP A 164 -2.51 14.46 -6.97
C ASP A 164 -2.44 14.95 -8.43
N THR A 165 -1.81 14.15 -9.29
CA THR A 165 -1.65 14.40 -10.74
C THR A 165 -2.41 13.39 -11.59
N SER A 166 -3.20 12.49 -10.99
CA SER A 166 -3.99 11.47 -11.71
C SER A 166 -4.99 12.08 -12.70
N ASN A 167 -5.56 13.26 -12.38
CA ASN A 167 -6.47 14.00 -13.24
C ASN A 167 -5.85 14.49 -14.57
N LYS A 168 -4.51 14.64 -14.62
CA LYS A 168 -3.78 15.02 -15.84
C LYS A 168 -3.58 13.83 -16.79
N PHE A 169 -3.84 12.61 -16.34
CA PHE A 169 -3.47 11.40 -17.06
C PHE A 169 -4.12 11.31 -18.45
N GLU A 170 -5.45 11.40 -18.54
CA GLU A 170 -6.13 11.30 -19.82
C GLU A 170 -5.77 12.46 -20.76
N ARG A 171 -5.66 13.69 -20.22
CA ARG A 171 -5.17 14.87 -20.98
C ARG A 171 -3.77 14.59 -21.55
N TYR A 172 -2.86 14.06 -20.75
CA TYR A 172 -1.51 13.70 -21.19
C TYR A 172 -1.53 12.66 -22.31
N LEU A 173 -2.33 11.59 -22.20
CA LEU A 173 -2.45 10.57 -23.24
C LEU A 173 -2.88 11.21 -24.57
N VAL A 174 -3.93 12.04 -24.55
CA VAL A 174 -4.45 12.71 -25.75
C VAL A 174 -3.39 13.62 -26.36
N SER A 175 -2.74 14.46 -25.54
CA SER A 175 -1.68 15.37 -26.00
C SER A 175 -0.48 14.62 -26.58
N LEU A 176 -0.06 13.52 -25.94
CA LEU A 176 1.08 12.73 -26.37
C LEU A 176 0.79 11.96 -27.67
N TYR A 177 -0.40 11.37 -27.79
CA TYR A 177 -0.83 10.67 -29.00
C TYR A 177 -0.89 11.60 -30.21
N ASN A 178 -1.50 12.78 -30.03
CA ASN A 178 -1.57 13.80 -31.08
C ASN A 178 -0.17 14.30 -31.47
N TYR A 179 0.73 14.48 -30.49
CA TYR A 179 2.12 14.84 -30.74
C TYR A 179 2.87 13.77 -31.55
N GLY A 180 2.78 12.49 -31.14
CA GLY A 180 3.39 11.37 -31.87
C GLY A 180 2.88 11.26 -33.30
N SER A 181 1.56 11.36 -33.48
CA SER A 181 0.92 11.35 -34.80
C SER A 181 1.40 12.50 -35.69
N HIS A 182 1.55 13.70 -35.13
CA HIS A 182 2.07 14.87 -35.85
C HIS A 182 3.52 14.67 -36.31
N LEU A 183 4.39 14.13 -35.45
CA LEU A 183 5.78 13.85 -35.76
C LEU A 183 5.92 12.92 -36.98
N ILE A 184 5.10 11.87 -37.03
CA ILE A 184 5.12 10.89 -38.12
C ILE A 184 4.53 11.48 -39.40
N ALA A 185 3.33 12.04 -39.32
CA ALA A 185 2.56 12.43 -40.50
C ALA A 185 3.01 13.75 -41.13
N ARG A 186 3.53 14.70 -40.34
CA ARG A 186 3.85 16.07 -40.78
C ARG A 186 5.34 16.37 -40.76
N GLU A 187 6.02 16.05 -39.67
CA GLU A 187 7.47 16.29 -39.55
C GLU A 187 8.34 15.21 -40.20
N LYS A 188 7.74 14.06 -40.59
CA LYS A 188 8.44 12.87 -41.09
C LYS A 188 9.54 12.37 -40.13
N ASN A 189 9.42 12.67 -38.84
CA ASN A 189 10.36 12.28 -37.80
C ASN A 189 9.97 10.92 -37.20
N LYS A 190 10.16 9.87 -38.00
CA LYS A 190 9.74 8.52 -37.63
C LYS A 190 10.39 8.03 -36.33
N THR A 191 11.66 8.35 -36.08
CA THR A 191 12.36 7.93 -34.86
C THR A 191 11.72 8.46 -33.59
N LYS A 192 11.27 9.73 -33.56
CA LYS A 192 10.57 10.26 -32.37
C LYS A 192 9.13 9.77 -32.28
N GLY A 193 8.45 9.61 -33.42
CA GLY A 193 7.12 9.01 -33.48
C GLY A 193 7.08 7.59 -32.94
N ASP A 194 7.98 6.73 -33.42
CA ASP A 194 8.09 5.33 -33.00
C ASP A 194 8.37 5.21 -31.48
N LYS A 195 9.05 6.19 -30.87
CA LYS A 195 9.23 6.24 -29.40
C LYS A 195 7.91 6.45 -28.66
N VAL A 196 7.04 7.32 -29.18
CA VAL A 196 5.70 7.53 -28.62
C VAL A 196 4.86 6.26 -28.76
N ASP A 197 4.88 5.62 -29.92
CA ASP A 197 4.16 4.35 -30.15
C ASP A 197 4.66 3.23 -29.24
N THR A 198 5.98 3.14 -29.04
CA THR A 198 6.60 2.20 -28.11
C THR A 198 6.14 2.45 -26.67
N TRP A 199 6.01 3.71 -26.28
CA TRP A 199 5.50 4.08 -24.96
C TRP A 199 4.03 3.68 -24.77
N PHE A 200 3.16 3.91 -25.76
CA PHE A 200 1.77 3.44 -25.70
C PHE A 200 1.67 1.92 -25.65
N CYS A 201 2.53 1.22 -26.40
CA CYS A 201 2.62 -0.24 -26.35
C CYS A 201 3.05 -0.74 -24.96
N PHE A 202 4.00 -0.05 -24.30
CA PHE A 202 4.37 -0.32 -22.91
C PHE A 202 3.19 -0.09 -21.96
N LEU A 203 2.52 1.06 -22.04
CA LEU A 203 1.37 1.38 -21.20
C LEU A 203 0.23 0.36 -21.35
N GLN A 204 -0.09 -0.03 -22.58
CA GLN A 204 -1.11 -1.05 -22.85
C GLN A 204 -0.73 -2.38 -22.19
N LYS A 205 0.53 -2.82 -22.26
CA LYS A 205 0.98 -4.03 -21.57
C LYS A 205 0.83 -3.94 -20.05
N GLN A 206 1.10 -2.79 -19.45
CA GLN A 206 0.84 -2.59 -18.02
C GLN A 206 -0.64 -2.74 -17.68
N PHE A 207 -1.53 -2.24 -18.55
CA PHE A 207 -2.98 -2.39 -18.35
C PHE A 207 -3.44 -3.83 -18.60
N GLN A 208 -2.92 -4.51 -19.62
CA GLN A 208 -3.21 -5.94 -19.84
C GLN A 208 -2.84 -6.78 -18.62
N TYR A 209 -1.65 -6.53 -18.03
CA TYR A 209 -1.22 -7.18 -16.80
C TYR A 209 -2.15 -6.86 -15.61
N LEU A 210 -2.50 -5.59 -15.43
CA LEU A 210 -3.35 -5.16 -14.32
C LEU A 210 -4.79 -5.69 -14.46
N PHE A 211 -5.36 -5.66 -15.65
CA PHE A 211 -6.74 -6.10 -15.91
C PHE A 211 -6.88 -7.61 -16.08
N GLU A 212 -5.75 -8.34 -16.08
CA GLU A 212 -5.69 -9.78 -16.32
C GLU A 212 -6.32 -10.16 -17.68
N ASP A 213 -6.11 -9.32 -18.68
CA ASP A 213 -6.72 -9.45 -20.01
C ASP A 213 -5.73 -9.05 -21.11
N ASP A 214 -5.16 -10.03 -21.79
CA ASP A 214 -4.24 -9.85 -22.91
C ASP A 214 -4.92 -9.27 -24.17
N SER A 215 -6.26 -9.35 -24.26
CA SER A 215 -7.03 -8.76 -25.36
C SER A 215 -7.20 -7.25 -25.23
N LEU A 216 -6.93 -6.69 -24.04
CA LEU A 216 -7.14 -5.27 -23.73
C LEU A 216 -6.34 -4.37 -24.67
N ARG A 217 -7.01 -3.36 -25.23
CA ARG A 217 -6.43 -2.32 -26.08
C ARG A 217 -6.81 -0.92 -25.60
N LEU A 218 -5.92 0.03 -25.85
CA LEU A 218 -6.17 1.46 -25.67
C LEU A 218 -6.42 2.10 -27.03
N ASP A 219 -7.69 2.40 -27.31
CA ASP A 219 -8.10 2.95 -28.59
C ASP A 219 -8.35 4.46 -28.47
N TYR A 220 -7.69 5.25 -29.31
CA TYR A 220 -7.90 6.69 -29.39
C TYR A 220 -9.06 7.02 -30.34
N ASN A 221 -10.06 7.72 -29.82
CA ASN A 221 -11.13 8.31 -30.62
C ASN A 221 -10.78 9.75 -30.99
N ALA A 222 -10.58 10.02 -32.29
CA ALA A 222 -10.19 11.33 -32.79
C ALA A 222 -11.31 12.39 -32.76
N GLU A 223 -12.58 11.97 -32.90
CA GLU A 223 -13.74 12.88 -32.86
C GLU A 223 -14.00 13.36 -31.45
N GLU A 224 -13.95 12.45 -30.48
CA GLU A 224 -14.15 12.75 -29.05
C GLU A 224 -12.87 13.15 -28.31
N GLN A 225 -11.71 13.06 -28.98
CA GLN A 225 -10.40 13.35 -28.41
C GLN A 225 -10.17 12.65 -27.07
N SER A 226 -10.50 11.37 -27.02
CA SER A 226 -10.60 10.59 -25.79
C SER A 226 -10.08 9.17 -25.99
N PHE A 227 -9.61 8.56 -24.91
CA PHE A 227 -9.17 7.16 -24.93
C PHE A 227 -10.26 6.24 -24.41
N TYR A 228 -10.42 5.11 -25.10
CA TYR A 228 -11.30 4.02 -24.73
C TYR A 228 -10.47 2.78 -24.41
N ILE A 229 -10.92 2.05 -23.40
CA ILE A 229 -10.45 0.70 -23.10
C ILE A 229 -11.38 -0.25 -23.85
N SER A 230 -10.79 -1.06 -24.72
CA SER A 230 -11.49 -2.10 -25.48
C SER A 230 -11.04 -3.47 -24.98
N GLN A 231 -11.98 -4.36 -24.70
CA GLN A 231 -11.75 -5.74 -24.27
C GLN A 231 -12.63 -6.69 -25.08
N GLU A 232 -12.21 -7.94 -25.23
CA GLU A 232 -13.04 -8.94 -25.90
C GLU A 232 -14.38 -9.12 -25.16
N ASN A 233 -15.48 -9.20 -25.93
CA ASN A 233 -16.85 -9.37 -25.42
C ASN A 233 -17.38 -8.22 -24.54
N LYS A 234 -16.77 -7.02 -24.57
CA LYS A 234 -17.28 -5.83 -23.88
C LYS A 234 -17.40 -4.65 -24.83
N SER A 235 -18.41 -3.82 -24.61
CA SER A 235 -18.47 -2.51 -25.27
C SER A 235 -17.30 -1.65 -24.79
N PRO A 236 -16.65 -0.86 -25.67
CA PRO A 236 -15.60 0.07 -25.25
C PRO A 236 -16.10 1.04 -24.18
N TYR A 237 -15.24 1.33 -23.20
CA TYR A 237 -15.58 2.20 -22.07
C TYR A 237 -14.39 3.08 -21.67
N ARG A 238 -14.65 4.14 -20.91
CA ARG A 238 -13.66 5.13 -20.48
C ARG A 238 -13.11 4.86 -19.08
N PHE A 239 -12.04 5.56 -18.70
CA PHE A 239 -11.40 5.40 -17.38
C PHE A 239 -12.35 5.69 -16.20
N ASN A 240 -13.27 6.64 -16.35
CA ASN A 240 -14.26 6.97 -15.32
C ASN A 240 -15.38 5.92 -15.19
N GLN A 241 -15.45 4.93 -16.07
CA GLN A 241 -16.43 3.82 -16.04
C GLN A 241 -15.83 2.52 -15.48
N LEU A 242 -14.57 2.53 -15.06
CA LEU A 242 -13.92 1.42 -14.38
C LEU A 242 -14.58 1.10 -13.02
N SER A 243 -14.44 -0.14 -12.56
CA SER A 243 -14.87 -0.49 -11.20
C SER A 243 -14.05 0.28 -10.16
N SER A 244 -14.61 0.50 -8.97
CA SER A 244 -13.97 1.27 -7.91
C SER A 244 -12.58 0.75 -7.55
N GLY A 245 -12.38 -0.57 -7.51
CA GLY A 245 -11.07 -1.18 -7.29
C GLY A 245 -10.04 -0.82 -8.37
N TYR A 246 -10.41 -0.94 -9.65
CA TYR A 246 -9.53 -0.56 -10.76
C TYR A 246 -9.24 0.94 -10.78
N GLN A 247 -10.23 1.79 -10.53
CA GLN A 247 -10.05 3.24 -10.46
C GLN A 247 -9.07 3.64 -9.37
N SER A 248 -9.20 3.01 -8.20
CA SER A 248 -8.38 3.27 -7.03
C SER A 248 -6.90 2.97 -7.28
N ILE A 249 -6.59 1.83 -7.91
CA ILE A 249 -5.22 1.51 -8.34
C ILE A 249 -4.75 2.43 -9.45
N LEU A 250 -5.58 2.63 -10.47
CA LEU A 250 -5.22 3.40 -11.63
C LEU A 250 -4.90 4.84 -11.24
N SER A 251 -5.58 5.41 -10.25
CA SER A 251 -5.27 6.72 -9.68
C SER A 251 -3.84 6.78 -9.13
N ILE A 252 -3.43 5.80 -8.32
CA ILE A 252 -2.05 5.73 -7.79
C ILE A 252 -1.05 5.56 -8.94
N TYR A 253 -1.30 4.62 -9.85
CA TYR A 253 -0.40 4.36 -10.96
C TYR A 253 -0.26 5.58 -11.89
N ALA A 254 -1.38 6.23 -12.22
CA ALA A 254 -1.41 7.43 -13.04
C ALA A 254 -0.71 8.60 -12.36
N ASP A 255 -0.91 8.81 -11.05
CA ASP A 255 -0.22 9.84 -10.28
C ASP A 255 1.31 9.68 -10.36
N LEU A 256 1.82 8.47 -10.10
CA LEU A 256 3.25 8.17 -10.14
C LEU A 256 3.80 8.24 -11.58
N LEU A 257 3.07 7.70 -12.56
CA LEU A 257 3.47 7.73 -13.96
C LEU A 257 3.54 9.17 -14.47
N MET A 258 2.57 10.04 -14.15
CA MET A 258 2.63 11.45 -14.56
C MET A 258 3.84 12.17 -13.96
N LYS A 259 4.26 11.84 -12.74
CA LYS A 259 5.46 12.40 -12.12
C LYS A 259 6.75 12.01 -12.83
N VAL A 260 6.80 10.80 -13.38
CA VAL A 260 7.91 10.35 -14.23
C VAL A 260 7.88 11.08 -15.58
N GLU A 261 6.75 11.01 -16.26
CA GLU A 261 6.56 11.47 -17.63
C GLU A 261 6.68 13.00 -17.80
N LEU A 262 6.03 13.76 -16.91
CA LEU A 262 6.04 15.22 -16.99
C LEU A 262 7.40 15.82 -16.62
N LYS A 263 8.23 15.08 -15.88
CA LYS A 263 9.64 15.45 -15.62
C LYS A 263 10.58 15.02 -16.74
N GLY A 264 10.15 14.14 -17.63
CA GLY A 264 11.00 13.59 -18.69
C GLY A 264 12.12 12.70 -18.17
N ILE A 265 11.90 12.04 -17.03
CA ILE A 265 12.79 11.00 -16.49
C ILE A 265 12.20 9.62 -16.76
N THR A 266 12.98 8.58 -16.53
CA THR A 266 12.51 7.19 -16.55
C THR A 266 12.04 6.74 -15.17
N ALA A 267 11.22 5.68 -15.12
CA ALA A 267 10.74 5.14 -13.84
C ALA A 267 11.90 4.61 -12.96
N ASP A 268 13.00 4.17 -13.58
CA ASP A 268 14.23 3.77 -12.90
C ASP A 268 15.02 4.96 -12.35
N GLU A 269 14.81 6.19 -12.84
CA GLU A 269 15.49 7.38 -12.30
C GLU A 269 14.71 7.99 -11.13
N MET A 270 13.42 7.67 -10.99
CA MET A 270 12.58 8.17 -9.92
C MET A 270 12.83 7.40 -8.62
N SER A 271 13.23 8.12 -7.58
CA SER A 271 13.48 7.58 -6.24
C SER A 271 12.58 8.22 -5.19
N GLY A 272 12.57 7.69 -3.97
CA GLY A 272 11.87 8.28 -2.83
C GLY A 272 10.96 7.29 -2.11
N VAL A 273 9.98 7.81 -1.35
CA VAL A 273 9.12 7.01 -0.48
C VAL A 273 7.65 7.24 -0.81
N VAL A 274 6.91 6.15 -1.01
CA VAL A 274 5.45 6.17 -1.23
C VAL A 274 4.77 5.39 -0.12
N PHE A 275 3.79 6.05 0.50
CA PHE A 275 2.89 5.46 1.49
C PHE A 275 1.54 5.15 0.83
N ILE A 276 1.07 3.91 0.96
CA ILE A 276 -0.26 3.51 0.47
C ILE A 276 -1.04 2.89 1.61
N ASP A 277 -2.05 3.60 2.08
CA ASP A 277 -2.98 3.07 3.08
C ASP A 277 -4.04 2.22 2.39
N GLU A 278 -4.28 1.02 2.90
CA GLU A 278 -5.18 -0.01 2.37
C GLU A 278 -4.96 -0.25 0.88
N ILE A 279 -3.77 -0.75 0.51
CA ILE A 279 -3.42 -1.03 -0.89
C ILE A 279 -4.42 -1.98 -1.58
N ASP A 280 -5.07 -2.83 -0.81
CA ASP A 280 -6.09 -3.80 -1.23
C ASP A 280 -7.54 -3.27 -1.22
N ALA A 281 -7.77 -2.01 -0.85
CA ALA A 281 -9.12 -1.44 -0.75
C ALA A 281 -9.93 -1.64 -2.05
N HIS A 282 -11.09 -2.29 -1.91
CA HIS A 282 -12.04 -2.59 -3.00
C HIS A 282 -11.47 -3.45 -4.15
N LEU A 283 -10.33 -4.12 -3.94
CA LEU A 283 -9.74 -4.99 -4.96
C LEU A 283 -10.30 -6.40 -4.92
N HIS A 284 -10.46 -6.99 -6.10
CA HIS A 284 -10.68 -8.42 -6.23
C HIS A 284 -9.43 -9.21 -5.79
N VAL A 285 -9.61 -10.42 -5.26
CA VAL A 285 -8.54 -11.25 -4.69
C VAL A 285 -7.37 -11.47 -5.67
N SER A 286 -7.67 -11.68 -6.95
CA SER A 286 -6.63 -11.89 -7.98
C SER A 286 -5.67 -10.69 -8.07
N LEU A 287 -6.22 -9.48 -8.08
CA LEU A 287 -5.46 -8.22 -8.08
C LEU A 287 -4.66 -8.01 -6.79
N GLN A 288 -5.23 -8.35 -5.63
CA GLN A 288 -4.53 -8.23 -4.34
C GLN A 288 -3.20 -9.02 -4.33
N ARG A 289 -3.14 -10.16 -5.04
CA ARG A 289 -1.92 -10.98 -5.16
C ARG A 289 -0.83 -10.36 -6.03
N LYS A 290 -1.15 -9.38 -6.88
CA LYS A 290 -0.24 -8.84 -7.90
C LYS A 290 0.06 -7.35 -7.70
N ILE A 291 -0.83 -6.62 -7.03
CA ILE A 291 -0.81 -5.16 -7.01
C ILE A 291 0.47 -4.59 -6.40
N PHE A 292 0.97 -5.20 -5.33
CA PHE A 292 2.19 -4.70 -4.70
C PHE A 292 3.41 -4.95 -5.59
N SER A 293 3.55 -6.17 -6.11
CA SER A 293 4.61 -6.54 -7.06
C SER A 293 4.56 -5.70 -8.33
N PHE A 294 3.36 -5.34 -8.81
CA PHE A 294 3.15 -4.42 -9.92
C PHE A 294 3.82 -3.07 -9.65
N PHE A 295 3.53 -2.43 -8.51
CA PHE A 295 4.12 -1.13 -8.16
C PHE A 295 5.64 -1.21 -7.98
N VAL A 296 6.13 -2.26 -7.30
CA VAL A 296 7.56 -2.47 -7.08
C VAL A 296 8.32 -2.66 -8.40
N ASN A 297 7.72 -3.36 -9.36
CA ASN A 297 8.32 -3.57 -10.69
C ASN A 297 8.20 -2.32 -11.57
N ALA A 298 7.10 -1.59 -11.48
CA ALA A 298 6.86 -0.37 -12.25
C ALA A 298 7.79 0.78 -11.80
N PHE A 299 8.14 0.85 -10.51
CA PHE A 299 8.97 1.91 -9.94
C PHE A 299 10.03 1.35 -8.96
N PRO A 300 11.12 0.74 -9.46
CA PRO A 300 12.02 -0.08 -8.66
C PRO A 300 12.90 0.68 -7.65
N ASN A 301 13.12 1.99 -7.85
CA ASN A 301 13.88 2.83 -6.92
C ASN A 301 12.99 3.62 -5.94
N ILE A 302 11.67 3.42 -5.99
CA ILE A 302 10.74 3.88 -4.96
C ILE A 302 10.67 2.83 -3.84
N GLN A 303 10.80 3.28 -2.61
CA GLN A 303 10.45 2.49 -1.44
C GLN A 303 8.96 2.61 -1.14
N PHE A 304 8.26 1.49 -1.14
CA PHE A 304 6.84 1.44 -0.79
C PHE A 304 6.64 0.99 0.65
N ILE A 305 5.82 1.73 1.39
CA ILE A 305 5.36 1.40 2.74
C ILE A 305 3.84 1.35 2.69
N VAL A 306 3.29 0.15 2.78
CA VAL A 306 1.88 -0.10 2.49
C VAL A 306 1.19 -0.69 3.69
N THR A 307 -0.09 -0.39 3.89
CA THR A 307 -0.92 -1.09 4.88
C THR A 307 -1.88 -2.03 4.15
N THR A 308 -2.16 -3.19 4.75
CA THR A 308 -3.10 -4.16 4.19
C THR A 308 -3.74 -5.03 5.26
N HIS A 309 -4.98 -5.43 4.99
CA HIS A 309 -5.69 -6.49 5.72
C HIS A 309 -5.68 -7.82 4.96
N SER A 310 -5.23 -7.80 3.71
CA SER A 310 -5.30 -8.97 2.85
C SER A 310 -4.08 -9.87 3.01
N PRO A 311 -4.29 -11.18 3.31
CA PRO A 311 -3.21 -12.17 3.30
C PRO A 311 -2.56 -12.30 1.90
N PHE A 312 -3.32 -11.98 0.85
CA PHE A 312 -2.86 -12.09 -0.53
C PHE A 312 -1.82 -11.03 -0.89
N VAL A 313 -1.93 -9.83 -0.34
CA VAL A 313 -0.90 -8.78 -0.49
C VAL A 313 0.35 -9.17 0.28
N VAL A 314 0.18 -9.66 1.52
CA VAL A 314 1.28 -10.11 2.38
C VAL A 314 2.12 -11.20 1.69
N GLN A 315 1.48 -12.11 0.95
CA GLN A 315 2.15 -13.17 0.18
C GLN A 315 2.65 -12.76 -1.21
N SER A 316 2.39 -11.53 -1.66
CA SER A 316 2.64 -11.14 -3.06
C SER A 316 4.12 -10.91 -3.39
N VAL A 317 4.98 -10.70 -2.38
CA VAL A 317 6.39 -10.40 -2.57
C VAL A 317 7.29 -11.12 -1.57
N ASN A 318 8.48 -11.50 -2.04
CA ASN A 318 9.47 -12.21 -1.23
C ASN A 318 10.53 -11.27 -0.62
N ASN A 319 10.60 -10.01 -1.08
CA ASN A 319 11.63 -9.05 -0.66
C ASN A 319 11.02 -7.78 -0.04
N ALA A 320 10.17 -7.98 0.96
CA ALA A 320 9.62 -6.92 1.79
C ALA A 320 9.64 -7.35 3.25
N ILE A 321 9.70 -6.36 4.14
CA ILE A 321 9.51 -6.57 5.56
C ILE A 321 8.02 -6.55 5.84
N ILE A 322 7.52 -7.54 6.55
CA ILE A 322 6.15 -7.56 7.06
C ILE A 322 6.19 -7.19 8.54
N TYR A 323 5.38 -6.23 8.95
CA TYR A 323 5.25 -5.85 10.35
C TYR A 323 3.80 -5.94 10.77
N ASP A 324 3.51 -6.74 11.79
CA ASP A 324 2.17 -6.82 12.36
C ASP A 324 2.05 -5.90 13.58
N LEU A 325 1.22 -4.87 13.44
CA LEU A 325 0.93 -3.93 14.53
C LEU A 325 0.15 -4.57 15.69
N SER A 326 -0.58 -5.66 15.46
CA SER A 326 -1.30 -6.37 16.53
C SER A 326 -0.34 -7.03 17.50
N THR A 327 0.57 -7.87 16.98
CA THR A 327 1.54 -8.67 17.74
C THR A 327 2.85 -7.93 18.04
N ASN A 328 3.12 -6.83 17.34
CA ASN A 328 4.38 -6.08 17.41
C ASN A 328 5.59 -6.91 16.92
N GLU A 329 5.35 -7.77 15.93
CA GLU A 329 6.34 -8.68 15.36
C GLU A 329 6.76 -8.24 13.95
N GLN A 330 8.07 -8.32 13.70
CA GLN A 330 8.67 -8.16 12.38
C GLN A 330 8.95 -9.54 11.78
N LEU A 331 8.42 -9.78 10.59
CA LEU A 331 8.64 -10.99 9.81
C LEU A 331 9.34 -10.63 8.50
N GLU A 332 10.23 -11.51 8.05
CA GLU A 332 10.83 -11.44 6.73
C GLU A 332 10.53 -12.75 6.00
N ASP A 333 10.32 -12.65 4.69
CA ASP A 333 10.13 -13.78 3.78
C ASP A 333 9.03 -14.78 4.19
N LEU A 334 7.80 -14.48 3.78
CA LEU A 334 6.65 -15.37 3.98
C LEU A 334 6.45 -16.38 2.83
N SER A 335 7.43 -16.54 1.94
CA SER A 335 7.29 -17.42 0.77
C SER A 335 7.07 -18.90 1.13
N MET A 336 7.58 -19.32 2.29
CA MET A 336 7.44 -20.68 2.82
C MET A 336 6.20 -20.88 3.69
N TYR A 337 5.43 -19.83 3.98
CA TYR A 337 4.25 -19.91 4.83
C TYR A 337 3.03 -20.31 4.00
N SER A 338 2.26 -21.28 4.52
CA SER A 338 0.96 -21.60 3.92
C SER A 338 -0.02 -20.44 4.10
N TYR A 339 -1.02 -20.37 3.23
CA TYR A 339 -2.12 -19.41 3.37
C TYR A 339 -2.78 -19.51 4.76
N GLU A 340 -3.06 -20.72 5.21
CA GLU A 340 -3.65 -20.98 6.53
C GLU A 340 -2.77 -20.47 7.68
N ALA A 341 -1.45 -20.66 7.59
CA ALA A 341 -0.52 -20.16 8.60
C ALA A 341 -0.52 -18.63 8.70
N ILE A 342 -0.65 -17.93 7.56
CA ILE A 342 -0.72 -16.46 7.55
C ILE A 342 -2.08 -15.98 8.06
N VAL A 343 -3.18 -16.55 7.57
CA VAL A 343 -4.52 -16.10 7.98
C VAL A 343 -4.76 -16.35 9.46
N LYS A 344 -4.38 -17.54 9.96
CA LYS A 344 -4.55 -17.88 11.37
C LYS A 344 -3.48 -17.26 12.26
N GLY A 345 -2.22 -17.35 11.88
CA GLY A 345 -1.09 -16.90 12.70
C GLY A 345 -0.88 -15.39 12.68
N LEU A 346 -0.82 -14.80 11.48
CA LEU A 346 -0.50 -13.37 11.30
C LEU A 346 -1.74 -12.48 11.37
N LEU A 347 -2.86 -12.89 10.76
CA LEU A 347 -4.07 -12.07 10.72
C LEU A 347 -5.06 -12.39 11.86
N GLY A 348 -4.85 -13.50 12.58
CA GLY A 348 -5.70 -13.91 13.70
C GLY A 348 -7.12 -14.28 13.27
N VAL A 349 -7.32 -14.73 12.03
CA VAL A 349 -8.63 -15.09 11.48
C VAL A 349 -8.73 -16.61 11.39
N ASP A 350 -9.82 -17.18 11.91
CA ASP A 350 -10.09 -18.60 11.70
C ASP A 350 -10.50 -18.85 10.23
N THR A 351 -9.84 -19.81 9.61
CA THR A 351 -10.05 -20.18 8.20
C THR A 351 -11.26 -21.07 7.99
N GLN A 352 -11.84 -21.58 9.08
CA GLN A 352 -12.98 -22.51 9.07
C GLN A 352 -14.23 -21.81 9.61
N SER A 353 -15.41 -22.25 9.14
CA SER A 353 -16.67 -21.70 9.65
C SER A 353 -16.86 -22.08 11.11
N GLU A 354 -17.44 -21.18 11.91
CA GLU A 354 -17.73 -21.46 13.33
C GLU A 354 -18.57 -22.73 13.49
N LEU A 355 -19.49 -23.00 12.56
CA LEU A 355 -20.30 -24.22 12.58
C LEU A 355 -19.45 -25.47 12.37
N LEU A 356 -18.53 -25.46 11.41
CA LEU A 356 -17.63 -26.60 11.19
C LEU A 356 -16.69 -26.79 12.38
N ASN A 357 -16.11 -25.72 12.91
CA ASN A 357 -15.26 -25.75 14.11
C ASN A 357 -16.02 -26.37 15.30
N ASN A 358 -17.23 -25.91 15.57
CA ASN A 358 -18.06 -26.44 16.66
C ASN A 358 -18.38 -27.94 16.46
N GLN A 359 -18.58 -28.40 15.22
CA GLN A 359 -18.81 -29.83 14.95
C GLN A 359 -17.52 -30.64 15.10
N LEU A 360 -16.37 -30.12 14.66
CA LEU A 360 -15.06 -30.77 14.82
C LEU A 360 -14.62 -30.83 16.28
N ASP A 361 -14.87 -29.78 17.07
CA ASP A 361 -14.58 -29.75 18.51
C ASP A 361 -15.46 -30.76 19.25
N LYS A 362 -16.75 -30.83 18.94
CA LYS A 362 -17.65 -31.87 19.47
C LYS A 362 -17.17 -33.27 19.09
N LEU A 363 -16.78 -33.47 17.83
CA LEU A 363 -16.25 -34.74 17.35
C LEU A 363 -14.96 -35.11 18.09
N ALA A 364 -14.05 -34.16 18.32
CA ALA A 364 -12.82 -34.39 19.06
C ALA A 364 -13.06 -34.69 20.54
N LEU A 365 -14.05 -34.05 21.18
CA LEU A 365 -14.46 -34.38 22.55
C LEU A 365 -14.99 -35.81 22.63
N LEU A 366 -15.94 -36.18 21.76
CA LEU A 366 -16.58 -37.50 21.75
C LEU A 366 -15.60 -38.64 21.46
N ILE A 367 -14.57 -38.43 20.63
CA ILE A 367 -13.52 -39.43 20.37
C ILE A 367 -12.63 -39.67 21.60
N ASN A 368 -12.43 -38.65 22.44
CA ASN A 368 -11.53 -38.73 23.60
C ASN A 368 -12.25 -39.12 24.90
N GLU A 369 -13.56 -39.40 24.86
CA GLU A 369 -14.29 -39.90 26.02
C GLU A 369 -13.93 -41.37 26.32
N VAL A 370 -13.90 -41.72 27.62
CA VAL A 370 -13.57 -43.07 28.09
C VAL A 370 -14.60 -44.11 27.63
N ILE A 371 -15.86 -43.67 27.48
CA ILE A 371 -16.95 -44.46 26.90
C ILE A 371 -17.52 -43.61 25.76
N VAL A 372 -17.40 -44.10 24.53
CA VAL A 372 -17.80 -43.35 23.34
C VAL A 372 -19.33 -43.39 23.21
N ASP A 373 -19.97 -42.23 23.26
CA ASP A 373 -21.39 -42.09 22.88
C ASP A 373 -21.55 -42.26 21.36
N THR A 374 -21.94 -43.46 20.95
CA THR A 374 -22.04 -43.84 19.54
C THR A 374 -23.17 -43.10 18.80
N GLU A 375 -24.24 -42.71 19.49
CA GLU A 375 -25.35 -41.95 18.89
C GLU A 375 -24.94 -40.50 18.64
N ALA A 376 -24.35 -39.85 19.64
CA ALA A 376 -23.86 -38.48 19.52
C ALA A 376 -22.75 -38.39 18.46
N LEU A 377 -21.83 -39.36 18.44
CA LEU A 377 -20.74 -39.41 17.46
C LEU A 377 -21.26 -39.62 16.04
N GLN A 378 -22.23 -40.54 15.84
CA GLN A 378 -22.88 -40.77 14.55
C GLN A 378 -23.61 -39.52 14.05
N GLN A 379 -24.28 -38.77 14.93
CA GLN A 379 -24.95 -37.51 14.57
C GLN A 379 -23.97 -36.46 14.06
N VAL A 380 -22.85 -36.25 14.77
CA VAL A 380 -21.83 -35.27 14.35
C VAL A 380 -21.19 -35.68 13.01
N ILE A 381 -20.90 -36.97 12.83
CA ILE A 381 -20.39 -37.49 11.54
C ILE A 381 -21.40 -37.24 10.42
N ASN A 382 -22.69 -37.51 10.64
CA ASN A 382 -23.74 -37.30 9.63
C ASN A 382 -23.92 -35.83 9.25
N ASN A 383 -23.61 -34.89 10.15
CA ASN A 383 -23.65 -33.46 9.86
C ASN A 383 -22.48 -33.01 8.97
N ILE A 384 -21.31 -33.62 9.13
CA ILE A 384 -20.07 -33.24 8.42
C ILE A 384 -19.92 -33.99 7.09
N GLN A 385 -20.26 -35.28 7.07
CA GLN A 385 -20.03 -36.21 5.95
C GLN A 385 -20.60 -35.74 4.59
N PRO A 386 -21.79 -35.10 4.49
CA PRO A 386 -22.29 -34.59 3.21
C PRO A 386 -21.35 -33.60 2.51
N TYR A 387 -20.47 -32.94 3.28
CA TYR A 387 -19.54 -31.91 2.80
C TYR A 387 -18.10 -32.42 2.68
N GLU A 388 -17.85 -33.73 2.82
CA GLU A 388 -16.51 -34.34 2.87
C GLU A 388 -15.61 -33.95 1.69
N SER A 389 -16.19 -33.77 0.49
CA SER A 389 -15.46 -33.34 -0.72
C SER A 389 -14.99 -31.88 -0.69
N GLN A 390 -15.59 -31.04 0.15
CA GLN A 390 -15.33 -29.60 0.29
C GLN A 390 -14.43 -29.27 1.50
N LEU A 391 -14.21 -30.24 2.40
CA LEU A 391 -13.36 -30.07 3.59
C LEU A 391 -11.87 -29.98 3.23
N ASP A 392 -11.11 -29.24 4.04
CA ASP A 392 -9.64 -29.26 4.01
C ASP A 392 -9.09 -30.62 4.50
N MET A 393 -7.79 -30.88 4.26
CA MET A 393 -7.17 -32.16 4.60
C MET A 393 -7.27 -32.47 6.10
N ARG A 394 -7.13 -31.44 6.94
CA ARG A 394 -7.19 -31.58 8.40
C ARG A 394 -8.59 -32.02 8.85
N SER A 395 -9.64 -31.33 8.41
CA SER A 395 -11.02 -31.64 8.79
C SER A 395 -11.44 -33.02 8.28
N ARG A 396 -10.99 -33.43 7.09
CA ARG A 396 -11.18 -34.82 6.61
C ARG A 396 -10.52 -35.83 7.50
N THR A 397 -9.31 -35.54 7.99
CA THR A 397 -8.58 -36.42 8.91
C THR A 397 -9.34 -36.61 10.22
N PHE A 398 -9.88 -35.52 10.78
CA PHE A 398 -10.75 -35.60 11.97
C PHE A 398 -12.02 -36.42 11.69
N LEU A 399 -12.69 -36.21 10.55
CA LEU A 399 -13.86 -37.00 10.16
C LEU A 399 -13.53 -38.50 10.04
N LEU A 400 -12.39 -38.84 9.45
CA LEU A 400 -11.88 -40.22 9.36
C LEU A 400 -11.61 -40.82 10.75
N MET A 401 -10.98 -40.06 11.65
CA MET A 401 -10.78 -40.48 13.04
C MET A 401 -12.11 -40.77 13.74
N GLY A 402 -13.12 -39.90 13.55
CA GLY A 402 -14.46 -40.12 14.10
C GLY A 402 -15.15 -41.36 13.53
N LYS A 403 -15.08 -41.57 12.21
CA LYS A 403 -15.63 -42.78 11.56
C LYS A 403 -14.96 -44.05 12.10
N ASN A 404 -13.64 -44.04 12.27
CA ASN A 404 -12.91 -45.18 12.83
C ASN A 404 -13.28 -45.43 14.30
N ALA A 405 -13.30 -44.40 15.14
CA ALA A 405 -13.70 -44.53 16.55
C ALA A 405 -15.13 -45.08 16.70
N LEU A 406 -16.03 -44.70 15.79
CA LEU A 406 -17.40 -45.22 15.79
C LEU A 406 -17.46 -46.70 15.37
N LEU A 407 -16.62 -47.13 14.43
CA LEU A 407 -16.51 -48.54 14.04
C LEU A 407 -15.96 -49.37 15.21
N ASP A 408 -14.86 -48.92 15.82
CA ASP A 408 -14.23 -49.59 16.96
C ASP A 408 -15.21 -49.73 18.14
N ALA A 409 -15.99 -48.67 18.42
CA ALA A 409 -16.99 -48.69 19.49
C ALA A 409 -18.17 -49.63 19.20
N LYS A 410 -18.60 -49.77 17.94
CA LYS A 410 -19.66 -50.71 17.55
C LYS A 410 -19.19 -52.16 17.58
N ASP A 411 -17.99 -52.43 17.08
CA ASP A 411 -17.37 -53.76 17.10
C ASP A 411 -17.14 -54.25 18.54
N ALA A 412 -16.78 -53.35 19.46
CA ALA A 412 -16.65 -53.66 20.89
C ALA A 412 -17.99 -54.03 21.56
N THR A 413 -19.12 -53.50 21.09
CA THR A 413 -20.45 -53.83 21.61
C THR A 413 -21.10 -55.07 20.98
N GLU A 414 -20.64 -55.52 19.82
CA GLU A 414 -21.13 -56.74 19.14
C GLU A 414 -20.33 -58.01 19.52
N GLY A 415 -19.19 -57.85 20.21
CA GLY A 415 -18.32 -58.93 20.68
C GLY A 415 -18.56 -59.45 22.11
N GLU A 416 -19.51 -58.86 22.84
CA GLU A 416 -20.08 -59.37 24.11
C GLU A 416 -21.41 -60.10 23.86
#